data_AF-L9XKL0-F1
#
_entry.id   AF-L9XKL0-F1
#
_cell.length_a   1.000
_cell.length_b   1.000
_cell.length_c   1.000
_cell.angle_alpha   90.00
_cell.angle_beta   90.00
_cell.angle_gamma   90.00
#
_symmetry.space_group_name_H-M   'P 1'
#
loop_
_entity.id
_entity.type
_entity.pdbx_description
1 polymer ?
#
loop_
_entity_poly.entity_id
_entity_poly.type
_entity_poly.pdbx_seq_one_letter_code
_entity_poly.pdbx_strand_id
1 'polypeptide(L)' 'MSHNSLEGLREFWNTEIELELQRADHDLEDKPTHQDLLDVGYGRLTYTLREHHKMTLSGFLESVGYVEEAAEC' A
#
# COMPACT_ATOMS: atom_id res chain seq x y z
N MET A 1 -11.15 -20.59 8.46
CA MET A 1 -11.22 -19.55 7.41
C MET A 1 -10.44 -18.34 7.90
N SER A 2 -9.10 -18.40 7.83
CA SER A 2 -8.26 -17.28 8.25
C SER A 2 -7.99 -16.39 7.04
N HIS A 3 -8.92 -15.47 6.77
CA HIS A 3 -8.76 -14.38 5.78
C HIS A 3 -7.75 -13.30 6.25
N ASN A 4 -6.77 -13.66 7.09
CA ASN A 4 -5.71 -12.77 7.60
C ASN A 4 -4.38 -13.00 6.88
N SER A 5 -4.43 -13.43 5.62
CA SER A 5 -3.23 -13.65 4.81
C SER A 5 -2.85 -12.36 4.09
N LEU A 6 -1.55 -12.11 3.98
CA LEU A 6 -0.99 -10.99 3.20
C LEU A 6 -1.54 -10.92 1.77
N GLU A 7 -1.91 -12.06 1.17
CA GLU A 7 -2.56 -12.14 -0.14
C GLU A 7 -3.89 -11.38 -0.20
N GLY A 8 -4.77 -11.54 0.79
CA GLY A 8 -6.06 -10.84 0.81
C GLY A 8 -5.90 -9.33 1.02
N LEU A 9 -4.86 -8.92 1.76
CA LEU A 9 -4.51 -7.50 1.90
C LEU A 9 -3.94 -6.95 0.60
N ARG A 10 -3.19 -7.76 -0.15
CA ARG A 10 -2.66 -7.43 -1.47
C ARG A 10 -3.78 -7.25 -2.50
N GLU A 11 -4.76 -8.16 -2.52
CA GLU A 11 -5.94 -8.04 -3.37
C GLU A 11 -6.73 -6.78 -3.02
N PHE A 12 -7.03 -6.55 -1.73
CA PHE A 12 -7.72 -5.35 -1.27
C PHE A 12 -7.00 -4.05 -1.67
N TRP A 13 -5.67 -4.06 -1.61
CA TRP A 13 -4.88 -2.92 -2.09
C TRP A 13 -5.12 -2.65 -3.57
N ASN A 14 -4.94 -3.65 -4.44
CA ASN A 14 -5.07 -3.49 -5.89
C ASN A 14 -6.50 -3.15 -6.32
N THR A 15 -7.53 -3.66 -5.63
CA THR A 15 -8.92 -3.45 -6.04
C THR A 15 -9.55 -2.17 -5.49
N GLU A 16 -9.18 -1.76 -4.26
CA GLU A 16 -9.81 -0.64 -3.57
C GLU A 16 -8.86 0.55 -3.43
N ILE A 17 -7.70 0.35 -2.80
CA ILE A 17 -6.81 1.46 -2.42
C ILE A 17 -6.14 2.08 -3.66
N GLU A 18 -5.60 1.24 -4.54
CA GLU A 18 -4.98 1.68 -5.79
C GLU A 18 -5.97 2.45 -6.66
N LEU A 19 -7.21 1.98 -6.72
CA LEU A 19 -8.27 2.60 -7.50
C LEU A 19 -8.69 3.96 -6.91
N GLU A 20 -8.73 4.09 -5.58
CA GLU A 20 -9.00 5.36 -4.89
C GLU A 20 -7.86 6.36 -5.07
N LEU A 21 -6.60 5.90 -4.99
CA LEU A 21 -5.42 6.72 -5.27
C LEU A 21 -5.43 7.21 -6.72
N GLN A 22 -5.72 6.33 -7.68
CA GLN A 22 -5.87 6.70 -9.08
C GLN A 22 -6.98 7.74 -9.30
N ARG A 23 -8.11 7.60 -8.60
CA ARG A 23 -9.21 8.58 -8.65
C ARG A 23 -8.86 9.93 -8.04
N ALA A 24 -7.95 9.92 -7.06
CA ALA A 24 -7.41 11.12 -6.42
C ALA A 24 -6.26 11.77 -7.22
N ASP A 25 -5.99 11.31 -8.45
CA ASP A 25 -4.92 11.81 -9.33
C ASP A 25 -3.51 11.58 -8.73
N HIS A 26 -3.37 10.58 -7.83
CA HIS A 26 -2.06 10.18 -7.33
C HIS A 26 -1.30 9.37 -8.36
N ASP A 27 -0.01 9.64 -8.46
CA ASP A 27 0.92 8.88 -9.28
C ASP A 27 1.17 7.52 -8.62
N LEU A 28 0.81 6.45 -9.33
CA LEU A 28 1.00 5.06 -8.91
C LEU A 28 2.26 4.44 -9.54
N GLU A 29 3.03 5.21 -10.32
CA GLU A 29 4.34 4.78 -10.78
C GLU A 29 5.37 4.97 -9.65
N ASP A 30 5.18 5.99 -8.80
CA ASP A 30 5.92 6.16 -7.55
C ASP A 30 5.31 5.39 -6.37
N LYS A 31 6.13 5.16 -5.34
CA LYS A 31 5.73 4.45 -4.13
C LYS A 31 4.81 5.34 -3.28
N PRO A 32 3.53 4.97 -3.10
CA PRO A 32 2.60 5.82 -2.38
C PRO A 32 3.04 6.01 -0.92
N THR A 33 3.02 7.25 -0.48
CA THR A 33 3.45 7.63 0.86
C THR A 33 2.30 7.53 1.86
N HIS A 34 2.64 7.63 3.15
CA HIS A 34 1.63 7.73 4.19
C HIS A 34 0.70 8.95 4.00
N GLN A 35 1.20 10.02 3.38
CA GLN A 35 0.43 11.24 3.12
C GLN A 35 -0.65 10.98 2.05
N ASP A 36 -0.31 10.25 0.98
CA ASP A 36 -1.27 9.90 -0.08
C ASP A 36 -2.40 9.04 0.50
N LEU A 37 -2.03 8.05 1.34
CA LEU A 37 -3.03 7.26 2.06
C LEU A 37 -3.90 8.09 3.00
N LEU A 38 -3.37 9.15 3.63
CA LEU A 38 -4.18 10.03 4.46
C LEU A 38 -5.19 10.82 3.61
N ASP A 39 -4.80 11.24 2.41
CA ASP A 39 -5.64 12.02 1.49
C ASP A 39 -6.86 11.20 1.04
N VAL A 40 -6.66 9.93 0.69
CA VAL A 40 -7.74 8.99 0.34
C VAL A 40 -8.44 8.35 1.55
N GLY A 41 -8.10 8.74 2.78
CA GLY A 41 -8.75 8.24 4.00
C GLY A 41 -8.27 6.88 4.51
N TYR A 42 -7.22 6.32 3.90
CA TYR A 42 -6.56 5.07 4.28
C TYR A 42 -5.35 5.24 5.23
N GLY A 43 -5.13 6.40 5.83
CA GLY A 43 -3.98 6.63 6.73
C GLY A 43 -3.90 5.67 7.94
N ARG A 44 -5.03 5.08 8.36
CA ARG A 44 -5.04 4.04 9.41
C ARG A 44 -4.44 2.70 8.94
N LEU A 45 -4.33 2.45 7.64
CA LEU A 45 -3.74 1.23 7.09
C LEU A 45 -2.29 1.03 7.55
N THR A 46 -1.50 2.11 7.60
CA THR A 46 -0.11 2.06 8.05
C THR A 46 0.00 1.60 9.51
N TYR A 47 -0.96 2.02 10.35
CA TYR A 47 -1.07 1.57 11.73
C TYR A 47 -1.44 0.07 11.79
N THR A 48 -2.45 -0.35 11.02
CA THR A 48 -2.88 -1.75 10.94
C THR A 48 -1.75 -2.67 10.49
N LEU A 49 -0.98 -2.28 9.47
CA LEU A 49 0.19 -3.03 8.98
C LEU A 49 1.24 -3.24 10.07
N ARG A 50 1.54 -2.19 10.85
CA ARG A 50 2.52 -2.26 11.92
C ARG A 50 2.02 -3.11 13.10
N GLU A 51 0.77 -2.94 13.51
CA GLU A 51 0.22 -3.60 14.70
C GLU A 51 -0.12 -5.07 14.45
N HIS A 52 -0.78 -5.37 13.33
CA HIS A 52 -1.28 -6.71 13.03
C HIS A 52 -0.27 -7.57 12.27
N HIS A 53 0.49 -6.97 11.36
CA HIS A 53 1.42 -7.69 10.49
C HIS A 53 2.89 -7.45 10.83
N LYS A 54 3.20 -6.59 11.80
CA LYS A 54 4.57 -6.18 12.16
C LYS A 54 5.39 -5.74 10.95
N MET A 55 4.72 -5.14 9.97
CA MET A 55 5.30 -4.75 8.69
C MET A 55 5.19 -3.24 8.49
N THR A 56 6.13 -2.68 7.74
CA THR A 56 6.09 -1.27 7.34
C THR A 56 5.23 -1.12 6.08
N LEU A 57 4.73 0.10 5.85
CA LEU A 57 4.09 0.42 4.57
C LEU A 57 5.04 0.14 3.40
N SER A 58 6.31 0.54 3.50
CA SER A 58 7.29 0.28 2.45
C SER A 58 7.43 -1.21 2.11
N GLY A 59 7.56 -2.09 3.11
CA GLY A 59 7.64 -3.53 2.88
C GLY A 59 6.33 -4.14 2.36
N PHE A 60 5.18 -3.55 2.71
CA PHE A 60 3.90 -3.92 2.09
C PHE A 60 3.86 -3.53 0.61
N LEU A 61 4.32 -2.31 0.30
CA LEU A 61 4.34 -1.77 -1.05
C LEU A 61 5.25 -2.57 -1.97
N GLU A 62 6.43 -2.96 -1.48
CA GLU A 62 7.32 -3.90 -2.19
C GLU A 62 6.64 -5.26 -2.45
N SER A 63 5.79 -5.71 -1.52
CA SER A 63 5.00 -6.92 -1.70
C SER A 63 4.01 -6.74 -2.86
N VAL A 64 3.20 -5.68 -2.89
CA VAL A 64 2.19 -5.47 -3.96
C VAL A 64 2.81 -5.20 -5.33
N GLY A 65 4.04 -4.68 -5.41
CA GLY A 65 4.75 -4.46 -6.68
C GLY A 65 5.50 -3.12 -6.79
N TYR A 66 5.43 -2.25 -5.79
CA TYR A 66 6.20 -1.01 -5.74
C TYR A 66 7.63 -1.31 -5.32
N VAL A 67 8.45 -1.68 -6.29
CA VAL A 67 9.89 -1.75 -6.12
C VAL A 67 10.42 -0.35 -6.40
N GLU A 68 11.21 0.22 -5.48
CA GLU A 68 12.06 1.34 -5.88
C GLU A 68 12.96 0.78 -6.97
N GLU A 69 12.76 1.21 -8.23
CA GLU A 69 13.78 1.05 -9.25
C GLU A 69 14.99 1.78 -8.69
N ALA A 70 15.90 1.04 -8.06
CA ALA A 70 17.20 1.53 -7.70
C ALA A 70 17.78 2.01 -9.02
N ALA A 71 17.76 3.33 -9.24
CA ALA A 71 18.33 3.96 -10.40
C ALA A 71 19.81 3.55 -10.43
N GLU A 72 20.08 2.48 -11.17
CA GLU A 72 21.40 1.96 -11.42
C GLU A 72 22.11 3.03 -12.26
N CYS A 73 22.90 3.85 -11.55
CA CYS A 73 23.79 4.87 -12.12
C CYS A 73 24.97 4.24 -12.86
#